data_AF-A0A3L8P403-F1
#
_entry.id   AF-A0A3L8P403-F1
#
_cell.length_a   1.000
_cell.length_b   1.000
_cell.length_c   1.000
_cell.angle_alpha   90.00
_cell.angle_beta   90.00
_cell.angle_gamma   90.00
#
_symmetry.space_group_name_H-M   'P 1'
#
loop_
_entity.id
_entity.type
_entity.pdbx_description
1 polymer ?
#
loop_
_entity_poly.entity_id
_entity_poly.type
_entity_poly.pdbx_seq_one_letter_code
_entity_poly.pdbx_strand_id
1 'polypeptide(L)'
;MPGTPESRDAIEREMEQTRQHLGATLDQLVYRANPKTIAGRQVAAVKGYFVDVDGAPRTGNIVKVVGGAVGAVVVVVVLRRIVRD
;
A
#
# COMPACT_ATOMS: atom_id res chain seq x y z
N MET A 1 21.50 27.60 -37.93
CA MET A 1 22.25 26.34 -38.13
C MET A 1 21.28 25.18 -37.98
N PRO A 2 20.79 24.55 -39.07
CA PRO A 2 20.07 23.28 -38.99
C PRO A 2 21.05 22.16 -38.63
N GLY A 3 20.72 21.31 -37.66
CA GLY A 3 21.55 20.16 -37.28
C GLY A 3 21.76 19.22 -38.48
N THR A 4 23.00 18.80 -38.69
CA THR A 4 23.39 17.92 -39.81
C THR A 4 22.76 16.53 -39.65
N PRO A 5 22.48 15.80 -40.75
CA PRO A 5 21.85 14.47 -40.72
C PRO A 5 22.54 13.49 -39.76
N GLU A 6 23.86 13.51 -39.69
CA GLU A 6 24.64 12.64 -38.79
C GLU A 6 24.38 12.91 -37.30
N SER A 7 24.08 14.15 -36.92
CA SER A 7 23.69 14.46 -35.53
C SER A 7 22.30 13.92 -35.19
N ARG A 8 21.38 13.86 -36.16
CA ARG A 8 20.04 13.28 -35.93
C ARG A 8 20.13 11.78 -35.71
N ASP A 9 20.88 11.08 -36.56
CA ASP A 9 21.10 9.64 -36.44
C ASP A 9 21.80 9.27 -35.12
N ALA A 10 22.71 10.14 -34.64
CA ALA A 10 23.35 9.98 -33.34
C ALA A 10 22.36 10.11 -32.17
N ILE A 11 21.49 11.13 -32.20
CA ILE A 11 20.45 11.33 -31.17
C ILE A 11 19.45 10.17 -31.18
N GLU A 12 19.08 9.67 -32.36
CA GLU A 12 18.12 8.58 -32.51
C GLU A 12 18.65 7.26 -31.92
N ARG A 13 19.93 6.94 -32.18
CA ARG A 13 20.62 5.82 -31.52
C ARG A 13 20.71 5.98 -30.00
N GLU A 14 21.01 7.18 -29.52
CA GLU A 14 21.14 7.45 -28.09
C GLU A 14 19.79 7.32 -27.36
N MET A 15 18.69 7.73 -28.02
CA MET A 15 17.33 7.52 -27.52
C MET A 15 16.96 6.03 -27.46
N GLU A 16 17.29 5.24 -28.48
CA GLU A 16 17.04 3.80 -28.49
C GLU A 16 17.82 3.08 -27.39
N GLN A 17 19.08 3.45 -27.21
CA GLN A 17 19.94 2.90 -26.16
C GLN A 17 19.42 3.26 -24.76
N THR A 18 18.94 4.50 -24.57
CA THR A 18 18.34 4.97 -23.33
C THR A 18 17.00 4.27 -23.04
N ARG A 19 16.17 4.04 -24.05
CA ARG A 19 14.89 3.30 -23.91
C ARG A 19 15.12 1.86 -23.46
N GLN A 20 16.13 1.18 -24.01
CA GLN A 20 16.48 -0.18 -23.61
C GLN A 20 16.95 -0.25 -22.15
N HIS A 21 17.76 0.73 -21.72
CA HIS A 21 18.24 0.81 -20.33
C HIS A 21 17.11 1.11 -19.32
N LEU A 22 16.16 1.97 -19.71
CA LEU A 22 14.98 2.28 -18.89
C LEU A 22 14.05 1.08 -18.77
N GLY A 23 13.81 0.32 -19.85
CA GLY A 23 13.01 -0.90 -19.81
C GLY A 23 13.55 -1.93 -18.82
N ALA A 24 14.86 -2.19 -18.85
CA ALA A 24 15.51 -3.10 -17.91
C ALA A 24 15.42 -2.63 -16.45
N THR A 25 15.48 -1.32 -16.21
CA THR A 25 15.36 -0.73 -14.86
C THR A 25 13.91 -0.76 -14.36
N LEU A 26 12.94 -0.56 -15.26
CA LEU A 26 11.51 -0.65 -14.96
C LEU A 26 11.10 -2.08 -14.57
N ASP A 27 11.57 -3.09 -15.30
CA ASP A 27 11.31 -4.50 -14.96
C ASP A 27 11.85 -4.86 -13.57
N GLN A 28 13.04 -4.36 -13.21
CA GLN A 28 13.62 -4.56 -11.89
C GLN A 28 12.84 -3.82 -10.77
N LEU A 29 12.28 -2.64 -11.06
CA LEU A 29 11.46 -1.90 -10.10
C LEU A 29 10.10 -2.57 -9.87
N VAL A 30 9.47 -3.08 -10.94
CA VAL A 30 8.21 -3.85 -10.85
C VAL A 30 8.42 -5.14 -10.06
N TYR A 31 9.55 -5.82 -10.26
CA TYR A 31 9.88 -7.03 -9.51
C TYR A 31 10.19 -6.75 -8.02
N ARG A 32 10.87 -5.64 -7.70
CA ARG A 32 11.26 -5.29 -6.32
C ARG A 32 10.15 -4.61 -5.52
N ALA A 33 9.24 -3.90 -6.19
CA ALA A 33 7.98 -3.44 -5.62
C ALA A 33 6.99 -4.59 -5.42
N ASN A 34 7.46 -5.83 -5.20
CA ASN A 34 6.63 -7.02 -5.11
C ASN A 34 5.60 -6.82 -3.98
N PRO A 35 4.33 -6.60 -4.32
CA PRO A 35 3.30 -6.17 -3.38
C PRO A 35 3.07 -7.22 -2.28
N LYS A 36 3.45 -8.48 -2.53
CA LYS A 36 3.35 -9.58 -1.58
C LYS A 36 4.11 -9.34 -0.28
N THR A 37 5.28 -8.69 -0.33
CA THR A 37 6.06 -8.41 0.89
C THR A 37 5.51 -7.23 1.68
N ILE A 38 4.93 -6.25 0.98
CA ILE A 38 4.27 -5.08 1.59
C ILE A 38 2.98 -5.53 2.28
N ALA A 39 2.17 -6.34 1.60
CA ALA A 39 0.95 -6.92 2.15
C ALA A 39 1.24 -7.79 3.38
N GLY A 40 2.29 -8.63 3.33
CA GLY A 40 2.69 -9.46 4.47
C GLY A 40 3.06 -8.65 5.73
N ARG A 41 3.78 -7.54 5.56
CA ARG A 41 4.15 -6.64 6.66
C ARG A 41 2.93 -5.95 7.27
N GLN A 42 1.98 -5.51 6.44
CA GLN A 42 0.74 -4.90 6.91
C GLN A 42 -0.12 -5.89 7.69
N VAL A 43 -0.29 -7.11 7.18
CA VAL A 43 -1.03 -8.18 7.88
C VAL A 43 -0.38 -8.52 9.22
N ALA A 44 0.95 -8.64 9.26
CA ALA A 44 1.68 -8.90 10.50
C ALA A 44 1.51 -7.75 11.53
N ALA A 45 1.55 -6.50 11.08
CA ALA A 45 1.33 -5.34 11.95
C ALA A 45 -0.08 -5.33 12.54
N VAL A 46 -1.11 -5.62 11.74
CA VAL A 46 -2.50 -5.73 12.22
C VAL A 46 -2.63 -6.87 13.22
N LYS A 47 -2.06 -8.05 12.92
CA LYS A 47 -2.10 -9.20 13.83
C LYS A 47 -1.37 -8.91 15.15
N GLY A 48 -0.22 -8.24 15.10
CA GLY A 48 0.57 -7.84 16.28
C GLY A 48 -0.14 -6.87 17.20
N TYR A 49 -1.16 -6.15 16.71
CA TYR A 49 -2.00 -5.32 17.55
C TYR A 49 -2.88 -6.16 18.49
N PHE A 50 -3.28 -7.36 18.08
CA PHE A 50 -4.19 -8.23 18.82
C PHE A 50 -3.50 -9.44 19.45
N VAL A 51 -2.30 -9.81 19.02
CA VAL A 51 -1.57 -11.00 19.46
C VAL A 51 -0.12 -10.62 19.74
N ASP A 52 0.43 -11.11 20.84
CA ASP A 52 1.81 -10.85 21.23
C ASP A 52 2.83 -11.74 20.51
N VAL A 53 4.12 -11.46 20.70
CA VAL A 53 5.25 -12.19 20.09
C VAL A 53 5.22 -13.67 20.44
N ASP A 54 4.79 -14.02 21.65
CA ASP A 54 4.62 -15.40 22.13
C ASP A 54 3.32 -16.07 21.65
N GLY A 55 2.52 -15.38 20.82
CA GLY A 55 1.23 -15.88 20.35
C GLY A 55 0.07 -15.68 21.34
N ALA A 56 0.31 -15.08 22.50
CA ALA A 56 -0.71 -14.78 23.49
C ALA A 56 -1.67 -13.68 22.99
N PRO A 57 -3.01 -13.83 23.11
CA PRO A 57 -3.94 -12.78 22.78
C PRO A 57 -3.75 -11.53 23.67
N ARG A 58 -3.69 -10.34 23.06
CA ARG A 58 -3.69 -9.05 23.74
C ARG A 58 -5.11 -8.67 24.14
N THR A 59 -5.64 -9.33 25.16
CA THR A 59 -7.02 -9.16 25.64
C THR A 59 -7.40 -7.70 25.86
N GLY A 60 -6.48 -6.87 26.35
CA GLY A 60 -6.71 -5.43 26.54
C GLY A 60 -7.04 -4.67 25.24
N ASN A 61 -6.38 -5.00 24.13
CA ASN A 61 -6.65 -4.36 22.83
C ASN A 61 -7.92 -4.90 22.18
N ILE A 62 -8.17 -6.21 22.32
CA ILE A 62 -9.39 -6.86 21.84
C ILE A 62 -10.61 -6.24 22.53
N VAL A 63 -10.60 -6.13 23.86
CA VAL A 63 -11.70 -5.53 24.64
C VAL A 63 -11.97 -4.08 24.22
N LYS A 64 -10.93 -3.28 23.95
CA LYS A 64 -11.09 -1.89 23.48
C LYS A 64 -11.83 -1.81 22.14
N VAL A 65 -11.44 -2.63 21.16
CA VAL A 65 -12.08 -2.64 19.85
C VAL A 65 -13.53 -3.13 19.93
N VAL A 66 -13.77 -4.19 20.70
CA VAL A 66 -15.13 -4.72 20.94
C VAL A 66 -16.00 -3.66 21.63
N GLY A 67 -15.51 -3.05 22.71
CA GLY A 67 -16.22 -2.00 23.42
C GLY A 67 -16.53 -0.78 22.53
N GLY A 68 -15.58 -0.37 21.70
CA GLY A 68 -15.77 0.71 20.72
C GLY A 68 -16.84 0.37 19.69
N ALA A 69 -16.82 -0.83 19.11
CA ALA A 69 -17.82 -1.28 18.14
C ALA A 69 -19.22 -1.35 18.76
N VAL A 70 -19.36 -1.94 19.94
CA VAL A 70 -20.64 -2.00 20.67
C VAL A 70 -21.14 -0.59 20.99
N GLY A 71 -20.27 0.29 21.50
CA GLY A 71 -20.62 1.68 21.78
C GLY A 71 -21.10 2.43 20.54
N ALA A 72 -20.42 2.27 19.40
CA ALA A 72 -20.84 2.87 18.13
C ALA A 72 -22.22 2.39 17.67
N VAL A 73 -22.49 1.08 17.78
CA VAL A 73 -23.81 0.51 17.45
C VAL A 73 -24.89 1.11 18.35
N VAL A 74 -24.64 1.20 19.66
CA VAL A 74 -25.59 1.81 20.61
C VAL A 74 -25.87 3.27 20.23
N VAL A 75 -24.84 4.06 19.93
CA VAL A 75 -24.99 5.45 19.50
C VAL A 75 -25.85 5.54 18.23
N VAL A 76 -25.58 4.70 17.22
CA VAL A 76 -26.35 4.68 15.97
C VAL A 76 -27.81 4.31 16.23
N VAL A 77 -28.08 3.33 17.09
CA VAL A 77 -29.45 2.91 17.43
C VAL A 77 -30.19 4.03 18.16
N VAL A 78 -29.55 4.69 19.13
CA VAL A 78 -30.14 5.82 19.86
C VAL A 78 -30.44 6.98 18.91
N LEU A 79 -29.52 7.35 18.04
CA LEU A 79 -29.74 8.38 17.02
C LEU A 79 -30.90 8.00 16.09
N ARG A 80 -30.95 6.75 15.62
CA ARG A 80 -32.06 6.26 14.79
C ARG A 80 -33.41 6.30 15.50
N ARG A 81 -33.42 6.08 16.82
CA ARG A 81 -34.64 6.19 17.63
C ARG A 81 -35.11 7.64 17.68
N ILE A 82 -34.22 8.57 18.04
CA ILE A 82 -34.54 10.01 18.16
C ILE A 82 -35.03 10.62 16.84
N VAL A 83 -34.47 10.19 15.71
CA VAL A 83 -34.85 10.73 14.38
C VAL A 83 -36.17 10.15 13.86
N ARG A 84 -36.60 8.98 14.37
CA ARG A 84 -37.83 8.30 13.94
C ARG A 84 -39.03 8.57 14.84
N ASP A 85 -38.80 9.08 16.05
CA ASP A 85 -39.82 9.60 16.98
C ASP A 85 -40.14 11.07 16.65
#